data_AF-A0A1F9YJM0-F1
#
_entry.id   AF-A0A1F9YJM0-F1
#
_cell.length_a   1.000
_cell.length_b   1.000
_cell.length_c   1.000
_cell.angle_alpha   90.00
_cell.angle_beta   90.00
_cell.angle_gamma   90.00
#
_symmetry.space_group_name_H-M   'P 1'
#
loop_
_entity.id
_entity.type
_entity.pdbx_description
1 polymer ?
#
loop_
_entity_poly.entity_id
_entity_poly.type
_entity_poly.pdbx_seq_one_letter_code
_entity_poly.pdbx_strand_id
1 'polypeptide(L)'
;MKKTALLLPFFTLGALSGCSLNTLALRSTTTLMGRGVSAYYDESDPQLAREAMASQLKFIEGLLQSDPKDGRLNLLAAEGFGSYAFLFIEDSQPERAKAFYLRGRDYALRSLGTEPGRAEGTLAGRGRADAPALFWAGFCWAGHINLAKDSPEAVVQLPAAVALMKRSHELDPDYNFAGADLFFGVYYASRPKLLGGDTGKAEEHFKWAQRLTGGRYLMSD
;
A
#
# COMPACT_ATOMS: atom_id res chain seq x y z
N MET A 1 27.80 -34.85 66.35
CA MET A 1 26.78 -33.89 65.87
C MET A 1 27.33 -33.20 64.63
N LYS A 2 27.04 -33.73 63.43
CA LYS A 2 27.56 -33.19 62.15
C LYS A 2 26.45 -32.37 61.48
N LYS A 3 26.78 -31.12 61.17
CA LYS A 3 25.95 -30.19 60.38
C LYS A 3 26.02 -30.61 58.92
N THR A 4 24.88 -30.82 58.28
CA THR A 4 24.78 -30.98 56.83
C THR A 4 23.72 -30.00 56.34
N ALA A 5 24.17 -28.80 55.98
CA ALA A 5 23.35 -27.82 55.30
C ALA A 5 23.23 -28.24 53.84
N LEU A 6 22.06 -28.75 53.46
CA LEU A 6 21.70 -29.04 52.08
C LEU A 6 21.20 -27.73 51.45
N LEU A 7 22.09 -27.00 50.77
CA LEU A 7 21.74 -25.85 49.94
C LEU A 7 21.03 -26.36 48.68
N LEU A 8 19.71 -26.18 48.64
CA LEU A 8 18.90 -26.34 47.44
C LEU A 8 19.33 -25.27 46.41
N PRO A 9 19.62 -25.63 45.14
CA PRO A 9 19.88 -24.61 44.13
C PRO A 9 18.55 -23.93 43.81
N PHE A 10 18.41 -22.69 44.30
CA PHE A 10 17.28 -21.82 44.02
C PHE A 10 17.29 -21.45 42.54
N PHE A 11 16.58 -22.26 41.76
CA PHE A 11 15.79 -21.89 40.58
C PHE A 11 16.29 -20.65 39.82
N THR A 12 17.39 -20.78 39.10
CA THR A 12 17.79 -19.88 38.01
C THR A 12 16.92 -20.12 36.77
N LEU A 13 15.61 -19.88 36.90
CA LEU A 13 14.65 -19.96 35.80
C LEU A 13 13.89 -18.63 35.70
N GLY A 14 14.53 -17.61 35.13
CA GLY A 14 13.89 -16.30 34.99
C GLY A 14 14.61 -15.31 34.07
N ALA A 15 15.59 -15.77 33.28
CA ALA A 15 16.35 -14.91 32.37
C ALA A 15 16.03 -15.17 30.88
N LEU A 16 14.86 -15.76 30.57
CA LEU A 16 14.34 -15.78 29.21
C LEU A 16 13.62 -14.45 28.95
N SER A 17 14.43 -13.46 28.57
CA SER A 17 14.17 -12.68 27.35
C SER A 17 12.75 -12.09 27.24
N GLY A 18 12.46 -11.08 28.06
CA GLY A 18 11.36 -10.14 27.87
C GLY A 18 11.50 -9.26 26.62
N CYS A 19 11.99 -9.81 25.50
CA CYS A 19 11.95 -9.19 24.19
C CYS A 19 10.50 -9.22 23.68
N SER A 20 9.72 -8.34 24.29
CA SER A 20 8.46 -7.73 23.87
C SER A 20 7.33 -8.69 23.48
N LEU A 21 6.60 -9.18 24.48
CA LEU A 21 5.24 -9.72 24.31
C LEU A 21 4.35 -8.76 23.51
N ASN A 22 4.55 -7.44 23.67
CA ASN A 22 3.84 -6.41 22.90
C ASN A 22 4.16 -6.49 21.40
N THR A 23 5.42 -6.70 21.01
CA THR A 23 5.83 -6.84 19.61
C THR A 23 5.31 -8.16 19.03
N LEU A 24 5.30 -9.25 19.81
CA LEU A 24 4.72 -10.52 19.37
C LEU A 24 3.20 -10.42 19.18
N ALA A 25 2.50 -9.80 20.13
CA ALA A 25 1.06 -9.54 20.04
C ALA A 25 0.74 -8.66 18.82
N LEU A 26 1.51 -7.57 18.62
CA LEU A 26 1.36 -6.68 17.48
C LEU A 26 1.54 -7.42 16.14
N ARG A 27 2.61 -8.21 16.00
CA ARG A 27 2.86 -8.99 14.77
C ARG A 27 1.76 -10.00 14.48
N SER A 28 1.16 -10.58 15.52
CA SER A 28 0.03 -11.50 15.41
C SER A 28 -1.21 -10.77 14.91
N THR A 29 -1.52 -9.60 15.50
CA THR A 29 -2.60 -8.72 15.05
C THR A 29 -2.43 -8.30 13.59
N THR A 30 -1.24 -7.84 13.18
CA THR A 30 -0.95 -7.46 11.79
C THR A 30 -1.22 -8.62 10.81
N THR A 31 -0.89 -9.85 11.21
CA THR A 31 -1.11 -11.04 10.38
C THR A 31 -2.61 -11.34 10.22
N LEU A 32 -3.39 -11.19 11.28
CA LEU A 32 -4.85 -11.35 11.23
C LEU A 32 -5.51 -10.27 10.38
N MET A 33 -5.08 -9.01 10.52
CA MET A 33 -5.60 -7.90 9.73
C MET A 33 -5.40 -8.11 8.23
N GLY A 34 -4.23 -8.61 7.81
CA GLY A 34 -3.99 -8.93 6.39
C GLY A 34 -4.98 -9.94 5.82
N ARG A 35 -5.49 -10.88 6.62
CA ARG A 35 -6.54 -11.83 6.19
C ARG A 35 -7.93 -11.18 6.11
N GLY A 36 -8.18 -10.18 6.96
CA GLY A 36 -9.44 -9.45 7.01
C GLY A 36 -9.71 -8.56 5.80
N VAL A 37 -8.71 -8.27 4.97
CA VAL A 37 -8.88 -7.47 3.73
C VAL A 37 -9.92 -8.10 2.79
N SER A 38 -9.99 -9.44 2.73
CA SER A 38 -10.98 -10.16 1.92
C SER A 38 -12.44 -9.78 2.24
N ALA A 39 -12.76 -9.49 3.50
CA ALA A 39 -14.11 -9.10 3.91
C ALA A 39 -14.54 -7.76 3.28
N TYR A 40 -13.60 -6.86 2.98
CA TYR A 40 -13.92 -5.62 2.27
C TYR A 40 -14.21 -5.84 0.79
N TYR A 41 -13.57 -6.84 0.16
CA TYR A 41 -13.85 -7.17 -1.25
C TYR A 41 -15.21 -7.85 -1.43
N ASP A 42 -15.72 -8.53 -0.40
CA ASP A 42 -17.03 -9.17 -0.39
C ASP A 42 -18.14 -8.24 0.13
N GLU A 43 -17.82 -7.02 0.57
CA GLU A 43 -18.79 -6.08 1.12
C GLU A 43 -19.65 -5.45 0.01
N SER A 44 -20.96 -5.54 0.17
CA SER A 44 -21.94 -5.09 -0.82
C SER A 44 -22.59 -3.76 -0.48
N ASP A 45 -22.50 -3.31 0.78
CA ASP A 45 -23.00 -2.01 1.24
C ASP A 45 -21.85 -0.97 1.23
N PRO A 46 -21.86 0.00 0.28
CA PRO A 46 -20.81 1.01 0.19
C PRO A 46 -20.75 1.95 1.42
N GLN A 47 -21.87 2.15 2.11
CA GLN A 47 -21.91 3.00 3.30
C GLN A 47 -21.21 2.30 4.47
N LEU A 48 -21.51 1.02 4.68
CA LEU A 48 -20.82 0.20 5.69
C LEU A 48 -19.32 0.11 5.39
N ALA A 49 -18.95 -0.16 4.13
CA ALA A 49 -17.55 -0.21 3.71
C ALA A 49 -16.83 1.12 4.02
N ARG A 50 -17.45 2.26 3.68
CA ARG A 50 -16.90 3.59 3.96
C ARG A 50 -16.64 3.82 5.45
N GLU A 51 -17.62 3.54 6.29
CA GLU A 51 -17.53 3.76 7.74
C GLU A 51 -16.50 2.83 8.40
N ALA A 52 -16.50 1.55 8.00
CA ALA A 52 -15.55 0.55 8.46
C ALA A 52 -14.12 0.92 8.06
N MET A 53 -13.87 1.25 6.79
CA MET A 53 -12.55 1.66 6.30
C MET A 53 -12.06 2.92 7.01
N ALA A 54 -12.90 3.94 7.19
CA ALA A 54 -12.52 5.16 7.90
C ALA A 54 -12.02 4.88 9.33
N SER A 55 -12.72 3.99 10.05
CA SER A 55 -12.36 3.57 11.40
C SER A 55 -11.07 2.74 11.41
N GLN A 56 -10.95 1.81 10.46
CA GLN A 56 -9.80 0.94 10.29
C GLN A 56 -8.50 1.73 10.01
N LEU A 57 -8.57 2.81 9.23
CA LEU A 57 -7.41 3.69 8.97
C LEU A 57 -6.81 4.20 10.27
N LYS A 58 -7.63 4.75 11.17
CA LYS A 58 -7.13 5.32 12.42
C LYS A 58 -6.64 4.22 13.38
N PHE A 59 -7.25 3.05 13.36
CA PHE A 59 -6.77 1.90 14.11
C PHE A 59 -5.37 1.45 13.66
N ILE A 60 -5.12 1.32 12.35
CA ILE A 60 -3.78 1.00 11.80
C ILE A 60 -2.76 2.06 12.23
N GLU A 61 -3.10 3.35 12.15
CA GLU A 61 -2.19 4.41 12.58
C GLU A 61 -1.87 4.37 14.08
N GLY A 62 -2.84 3.98 14.92
CA GLY A 62 -2.61 3.76 16.35
C GLY A 62 -1.61 2.64 16.61
N LEU A 63 -1.71 1.53 15.86
CA LEU A 63 -0.74 0.44 15.92
C LEU A 63 0.64 0.88 15.43
N LEU A 64 0.71 1.69 14.37
CA LEU A 64 1.95 2.26 13.85
C LEU A 64 2.64 3.23 14.84
N GLN A 65 1.93 3.79 15.82
CA GLN A 65 2.60 4.53 16.91
C GLN A 65 3.50 3.61 17.76
N SER A 66 3.15 2.33 17.86
CA SER A 66 3.90 1.34 18.65
C SER A 66 5.05 0.72 17.87
N ASP A 67 4.88 0.50 16.57
CA ASP A 67 5.96 0.04 15.67
C ASP A 67 5.90 0.79 14.32
N PRO A 68 6.51 1.99 14.24
CA PRO A 68 6.49 2.80 13.02
C PRO A 68 7.17 2.13 11.81
N LYS A 69 7.98 1.10 12.05
CA LYS A 69 8.79 0.42 11.03
C LYS A 69 8.20 -0.93 10.61
N ASP A 70 7.03 -1.34 11.12
CA ASP A 70 6.37 -2.56 10.63
C ASP A 70 5.93 -2.35 9.18
N GLY A 71 6.66 -2.97 8.25
CA GLY A 71 6.41 -2.82 6.81
C GLY A 71 5.01 -3.29 6.41
N ARG A 72 4.44 -4.29 7.09
CA ARG A 72 3.10 -4.80 6.77
C ARG A 72 2.00 -3.83 7.22
N LEU A 73 2.15 -3.21 8.40
CA LEU A 73 1.22 -2.16 8.84
C LEU A 73 1.33 -0.92 7.95
N ASN A 74 2.54 -0.54 7.55
CA ASN A 74 2.77 0.54 6.59
C ASN A 74 2.10 0.22 5.24
N LEU A 75 2.24 -0.99 4.72
CA LEU A 75 1.55 -1.41 3.50
C LEU A 75 0.03 -1.31 3.66
N LEU A 76 -0.56 -1.90 4.71
CA LEU A 76 -2.00 -1.83 4.98
C LEU A 76 -2.52 -0.38 5.09
N ALA A 77 -1.74 0.51 5.72
CA ALA A 77 -2.08 1.93 5.77
C ALA A 77 -2.08 2.55 4.37
N ALA A 78 -1.11 2.21 3.52
CA ALA A 78 -1.05 2.70 2.15
C ALA A 78 -2.25 2.26 1.32
N GLU A 79 -2.60 0.97 1.36
CA GLU A 79 -3.76 0.42 0.64
C GLU A 79 -5.04 1.10 1.12
N GLY A 80 -5.20 1.23 2.44
CA GLY A 80 -6.37 1.85 3.03
C GLY A 80 -6.51 3.32 2.62
N PHE A 81 -5.46 4.13 2.75
CA PHE A 81 -5.53 5.56 2.41
C PHE A 81 -5.75 5.79 0.92
N GLY A 82 -5.05 5.02 0.07
CA GLY A 82 -5.23 5.08 -1.38
C GLY A 82 -6.63 4.67 -1.80
N SER A 83 -7.12 3.53 -1.31
CA SER A 83 -8.46 3.02 -1.63
C SER A 83 -9.56 3.93 -1.09
N TYR A 84 -9.43 4.42 0.15
CA TYR A 84 -10.44 5.31 0.72
C TYR A 84 -10.52 6.65 -0.03
N ALA A 85 -9.36 7.19 -0.45
CA ALA A 85 -9.30 8.38 -1.29
C ALA A 85 -10.06 8.16 -2.60
N PHE A 86 -9.69 7.10 -3.32
CA PHE A 86 -10.24 6.72 -4.61
C PHE A 86 -11.75 6.44 -4.55
N LEU A 87 -12.19 5.58 -3.63
CA LEU A 87 -13.56 5.08 -3.63
C LEU A 87 -14.59 6.07 -3.06
N PHE A 88 -14.19 6.95 -2.13
CA PHE A 88 -15.19 7.65 -1.30
C PHE A 88 -15.07 9.17 -1.25
N ILE A 89 -13.91 9.76 -1.56
CA ILE A 89 -13.69 11.19 -1.30
C ILE A 89 -13.06 11.99 -2.43
N GLU A 90 -12.44 11.39 -3.46
CA GLU A 90 -11.77 12.20 -4.49
C GLU A 90 -12.72 13.09 -5.30
N ASP A 91 -13.92 12.60 -5.61
CA ASP A 91 -14.91 13.38 -6.36
C ASP A 91 -15.59 14.47 -5.51
N SER A 92 -15.86 14.17 -4.23
CA SER A 92 -16.64 15.07 -3.35
C SER A 92 -15.77 16.03 -2.52
N GLN A 93 -14.53 15.64 -2.23
CA GLN A 93 -13.61 16.37 -1.35
C GLN A 93 -12.16 16.27 -1.90
N PRO A 94 -11.88 16.82 -3.09
CA PRO A 94 -10.61 16.61 -3.80
C PRO A 94 -9.37 17.07 -3.00
N GLU A 95 -9.45 18.20 -2.29
CA GLU A 95 -8.34 18.67 -1.43
C GLU A 95 -8.03 17.70 -0.28
N ARG A 96 -9.07 17.10 0.30
CA ARG A 96 -8.90 16.08 1.34
C ARG A 96 -8.32 14.80 0.75
N ALA A 97 -8.76 14.40 -0.45
CA ALA A 97 -8.25 13.23 -1.14
C ALA A 97 -6.78 13.38 -1.53
N LYS A 98 -6.35 14.56 -2.02
CA LYS A 98 -4.92 14.88 -2.25
C LYS A 98 -4.06 14.58 -1.03
N ALA A 99 -4.50 14.99 0.17
CA ALA A 99 -3.79 14.73 1.41
C ALA A 99 -3.79 13.24 1.80
N PHE A 100 -4.88 12.53 1.55
CA PHE A 100 -4.96 11.09 1.82
C PHE A 100 -4.06 10.28 0.89
N TYR A 101 -4.03 10.62 -0.40
CA TYR A 101 -3.10 10.05 -1.35
C TYR A 101 -1.64 10.27 -0.95
N LEU A 102 -1.25 11.48 -0.54
CA LEU A 102 0.11 11.73 -0.06
C LEU A 102 0.47 10.87 1.17
N ARG A 103 -0.47 10.71 2.12
CA ARG A 103 -0.27 9.81 3.26
C ARG A 103 -0.13 8.36 2.84
N GLY A 104 -0.94 7.90 1.90
CA GLY A 104 -0.85 6.55 1.35
C GLY A 104 0.51 6.30 0.68
N ARG A 105 0.98 7.25 -0.13
CA ARG A 105 2.33 7.24 -0.72
C ARG A 105 3.40 7.10 0.37
N ASP A 106 3.35 7.95 1.38
CA ASP A 106 4.39 7.98 2.43
C ASP A 106 4.43 6.67 3.21
N TYR A 107 3.28 6.09 3.53
CA TYR A 107 3.21 4.76 4.15
C TYR A 107 3.75 3.65 3.22
N ALA A 108 3.45 3.68 1.93
CA ALA A 108 3.99 2.71 0.98
C ALA A 108 5.52 2.80 0.87
N LEU A 109 6.07 4.01 0.82
CA LEU A 109 7.51 4.23 0.77
C LEU A 109 8.20 3.82 2.08
N ARG A 110 7.58 4.06 3.24
CA ARG A 110 8.05 3.53 4.54
C ARG A 110 8.05 2.00 4.58
N SER A 111 7.04 1.35 4.00
CA SER A 111 7.03 -0.12 3.84
C SER A 111 8.23 -0.61 3.03
N LEU A 112 8.68 0.18 2.05
CA LEU A 112 9.86 -0.10 1.25
C LEU A 112 11.18 0.34 1.93
N GLY A 113 11.12 0.98 3.10
CA GLY A 113 12.29 1.55 3.78
C GLY A 113 12.95 2.69 2.98
N THR A 114 12.16 3.44 2.19
CA THR A 114 12.63 4.57 1.39
C THR A 114 11.76 5.81 1.59
N GLU A 115 12.11 6.90 0.93
CA GLU A 115 11.42 8.20 1.01
C GLU A 115 11.25 8.78 -0.40
N PRO A 116 10.31 9.72 -0.64
CA PRO A 116 9.97 10.20 -1.98
C PRO A 116 11.18 10.55 -2.85
N GLY A 117 12.11 11.37 -2.34
CA GLY A 117 13.30 11.81 -3.10
C GLY A 117 14.35 10.73 -3.38
N ARG A 118 14.18 9.50 -2.86
CA ARG A 118 15.09 8.36 -3.08
C ARG A 118 14.41 7.16 -3.74
N ALA A 119 13.09 7.22 -3.94
CA ALA A 119 12.30 6.06 -4.34
C ALA A 119 12.82 5.39 -5.62
N GLU A 120 13.04 6.19 -6.68
CA GLU A 120 13.53 5.73 -7.99
C GLU A 120 14.91 5.05 -7.90
N GLY A 121 15.81 5.60 -7.08
CA GLY A 121 17.16 5.05 -6.90
C GLY A 121 17.20 3.69 -6.20
N THR A 122 16.09 3.25 -5.58
CA THR A 122 16.02 1.96 -4.87
C THR A 122 15.36 0.84 -5.68
N LEU A 123 14.87 1.10 -6.90
CA LEU A 123 14.05 0.15 -7.66
C LEU A 123 14.80 -1.12 -8.09
N ALA A 124 16.08 -1.00 -8.44
CA ALA A 124 16.89 -2.12 -8.94
C ALA A 124 17.06 -3.24 -7.92
N GLY A 125 17.06 -2.92 -6.62
CA GLY A 125 17.17 -3.89 -5.52
C GLY A 125 15.85 -4.55 -5.11
N ARG A 126 14.72 -4.17 -5.73
CA ARG A 126 13.39 -4.67 -5.34
C ARG A 126 13.08 -6.01 -5.97
N GLY A 127 12.43 -6.87 -5.20
CA GLY A 127 11.96 -8.20 -5.63
C GLY A 127 10.44 -8.29 -5.59
N ARG A 128 9.89 -9.46 -5.96
CA ARG A 128 8.43 -9.67 -6.06
C ARG A 128 7.65 -9.30 -4.80
N ALA A 129 8.23 -9.53 -3.62
CA ALA A 129 7.61 -9.17 -2.34
C ALA A 129 7.40 -7.64 -2.15
N ASP A 130 8.15 -6.80 -2.88
CA ASP A 130 8.01 -5.35 -2.85
C ASP A 130 6.94 -4.84 -3.83
N ALA A 131 6.43 -5.68 -4.75
CA ALA A 131 5.47 -5.27 -5.77
C ALA A 131 4.21 -4.59 -5.20
N PRO A 132 3.62 -5.07 -4.09
CA PRO A 132 2.47 -4.40 -3.45
C PRO A 132 2.78 -2.96 -3.01
N ALA A 133 3.90 -2.75 -2.32
CA ALA A 133 4.25 -1.43 -1.81
C ALA A 133 4.68 -0.49 -2.95
N LEU A 134 5.33 -1.01 -4.00
CA LEU A 134 5.61 -0.24 -5.22
C LEU A 134 4.33 0.18 -5.94
N PHE A 135 3.36 -0.73 -6.06
CA PHE A 135 2.05 -0.45 -6.64
C PHE A 135 1.37 0.70 -5.88
N TRP A 136 1.20 0.54 -4.56
CA TRP A 136 0.49 1.53 -3.76
C TRP A 136 1.22 2.87 -3.66
N ALA A 137 2.56 2.87 -3.69
CA ALA A 137 3.35 4.10 -3.80
C ALA A 137 3.07 4.82 -5.13
N GLY A 138 3.14 4.10 -6.26
CA GLY A 138 2.86 4.66 -7.58
C GLY A 138 1.41 5.12 -7.73
N PHE A 139 0.45 4.30 -7.30
CA PHE A 139 -0.99 4.56 -7.34
C PHE A 139 -1.34 5.83 -6.55
N CYS A 140 -0.92 5.90 -5.28
CA CYS A 140 -1.24 7.05 -4.44
C CYS A 140 -0.56 8.33 -4.94
N TRP A 141 0.69 8.23 -5.40
CA TRP A 141 1.40 9.40 -5.91
C TRP A 141 0.74 9.94 -7.19
N ALA A 142 0.37 9.04 -8.10
CA ALA A 142 -0.34 9.43 -9.31
C ALA A 142 -1.76 9.92 -9.04
N GLY A 143 -2.48 9.36 -8.07
CA GLY A 143 -3.78 9.86 -7.62
C GLY A 143 -3.70 11.30 -7.12
N HIS A 144 -2.70 11.60 -6.29
CA HIS A 144 -2.41 12.98 -5.89
C HIS A 144 -2.13 13.90 -7.09
N ILE A 145 -1.25 13.49 -8.01
CA ILE A 145 -0.90 14.27 -9.21
C ILE A 145 -2.13 14.46 -10.11
N ASN A 146 -2.98 13.46 -10.23
CA ASN A 146 -4.19 13.50 -11.05
C ASN A 146 -5.19 14.55 -10.53
N LEU A 147 -5.27 14.73 -9.21
CA LEU A 147 -6.08 15.78 -8.59
C LEU A 147 -5.40 17.15 -8.59
N ALA A 148 -4.08 17.21 -8.75
CA ALA A 148 -3.25 18.43 -8.70
C ALA A 148 -2.60 18.77 -10.06
N LYS A 149 -3.30 18.48 -11.18
CA LYS A 149 -2.79 18.69 -12.55
C LYS A 149 -2.48 20.14 -12.89
N ASP A 150 -3.06 21.07 -12.14
CA ASP A 150 -2.86 22.51 -12.24
C ASP A 150 -1.58 23.01 -11.53
N SER A 151 -0.94 22.16 -10.70
CA SER A 151 0.35 22.46 -10.08
C SER A 151 1.51 21.90 -10.91
N PRO A 152 2.38 22.76 -11.46
CA PRO A 152 3.62 22.32 -12.11
C PRO A 152 4.49 21.45 -11.18
N GLU A 153 4.54 21.78 -9.88
CA GLU A 153 5.32 21.07 -8.87
C GLU A 153 4.83 19.62 -8.67
N ALA A 154 3.52 19.39 -8.77
CA ALA A 154 2.97 18.03 -8.75
C ALA A 154 3.27 17.30 -10.06
N VAL A 155 3.05 17.94 -11.20
CA VAL A 155 3.20 17.32 -12.52
C VAL A 155 4.63 16.85 -12.79
N VAL A 156 5.66 17.60 -12.35
CA VAL A 156 7.06 17.19 -12.51
C VAL A 156 7.43 15.91 -11.75
N GLN A 157 6.61 15.47 -10.79
CA GLN A 157 6.83 14.24 -10.03
C GLN A 157 6.22 12.99 -10.70
N LEU A 158 5.45 13.15 -11.79
CA LEU A 158 4.82 12.04 -12.50
C LEU A 158 5.81 10.93 -12.92
N PRO A 159 7.03 11.21 -13.40
CA PRO A 159 8.00 10.18 -13.74
C PRO A 159 8.31 9.22 -12.57
N ALA A 160 8.40 9.71 -11.34
CA ALA A 160 8.67 8.89 -10.16
C ALA A 160 7.52 7.90 -9.88
N ALA A 161 6.27 8.38 -9.95
CA ALA A 161 5.08 7.54 -9.80
C ALA A 161 5.01 6.46 -10.88
N VAL A 162 5.31 6.82 -12.14
CA VAL A 162 5.37 5.90 -13.28
C VAL A 162 6.47 4.85 -13.10
N ALA A 163 7.65 5.24 -12.63
CA ALA A 163 8.76 4.32 -12.40
C ALA A 163 8.44 3.28 -11.31
N LEU A 164 7.78 3.71 -10.23
CA LEU A 164 7.29 2.81 -9.18
C LEU A 164 6.26 1.82 -9.72
N MET A 165 5.27 2.31 -10.46
CA MET A 165 4.23 1.46 -11.05
C MET A 165 4.80 0.48 -12.08
N LYS A 166 5.72 0.95 -12.94
CA LYS A 166 6.43 0.09 -13.89
C LYS A 166 7.17 -1.03 -13.18
N ARG A 167 7.91 -0.71 -12.11
CA ARG A 167 8.65 -1.72 -11.35
C ARG A 167 7.72 -2.71 -10.66
N SER A 168 6.58 -2.26 -10.15
CA SER A 168 5.55 -3.16 -9.61
C SER A 168 5.04 -4.13 -10.67
N HIS A 169 4.67 -3.63 -11.85
CA HIS A 169 4.21 -4.43 -12.98
C HIS A 169 5.24 -5.46 -13.45
N GLU A 170 6.53 -5.09 -13.53
CA GLU A 170 7.61 -6.03 -13.88
C GLU A 170 7.77 -7.18 -12.86
N LEU A 171 7.45 -6.91 -11.59
CA LEU A 171 7.68 -7.84 -10.49
C LEU A 171 6.48 -8.76 -10.24
N ASP A 172 5.25 -8.25 -10.40
CA ASP A 172 4.01 -9.00 -10.24
C ASP A 172 2.90 -8.38 -11.11
N PRO A 173 2.79 -8.77 -12.40
CA PRO A 173 1.81 -8.20 -13.33
C PRO A 173 0.35 -8.38 -12.88
N ASP A 174 0.08 -9.46 -12.15
CA ASP A 174 -1.27 -9.86 -11.74
C ASP A 174 -1.75 -9.11 -10.49
N TYR A 175 -0.86 -8.38 -9.82
CA TYR A 175 -1.13 -7.76 -8.53
C TYR A 175 -2.33 -6.80 -8.60
N ASN A 176 -3.18 -6.88 -7.56
CA ASN A 176 -4.38 -6.06 -7.40
C ASN A 176 -5.25 -6.01 -8.67
N PHE A 177 -5.56 -7.20 -9.20
CA PHE A 177 -6.42 -7.39 -10.38
C PHE A 177 -5.86 -6.73 -11.66
N ALA A 178 -4.57 -6.94 -11.94
CA ALA A 178 -3.83 -6.24 -13.00
C ALA A 178 -3.88 -4.71 -12.85
N GLY A 179 -3.82 -4.21 -11.61
CA GLY A 179 -3.99 -2.80 -11.32
C GLY A 179 -2.95 -1.91 -12.02
N ALA A 180 -1.75 -2.43 -12.27
CA ALA A 180 -0.72 -1.68 -12.98
C ALA A 180 -1.04 -1.52 -14.48
N ASP A 181 -1.69 -2.50 -15.12
CA ASP A 181 -2.20 -2.35 -16.48
C ASP A 181 -3.32 -1.32 -16.53
N LEU A 182 -4.24 -1.31 -15.57
CA LEU A 182 -5.26 -0.26 -15.50
C LEU A 182 -4.64 1.13 -15.36
N PHE A 183 -3.61 1.25 -14.52
CA PHE A 183 -2.83 2.48 -14.43
C PHE A 183 -2.25 2.89 -15.79
N PHE A 184 -1.58 1.97 -16.50
CA PHE A 184 -0.95 2.30 -17.78
C PHE A 184 -1.97 2.57 -18.90
N GLY A 185 -3.12 1.90 -18.85
CA GLY A 185 -4.28 2.18 -19.70
C GLY A 185 -4.70 3.64 -19.58
N VAL A 186 -4.97 4.11 -18.35
CA VAL A 186 -5.33 5.50 -18.08
C VAL A 186 -4.17 6.46 -18.40
N TYR A 187 -2.93 6.10 -18.05
CA TYR A 187 -1.75 6.93 -18.29
C TYR A 187 -1.52 7.23 -19.77
N TYR A 188 -1.61 6.22 -20.64
CA TYR A 188 -1.44 6.43 -22.07
C TYR A 188 -2.66 7.10 -22.72
N ALA A 189 -3.88 6.83 -22.24
CA ALA A 189 -5.10 7.42 -22.78
C ALA A 189 -5.29 8.90 -22.41
N SER A 190 -4.87 9.31 -21.22
CA SER A 190 -5.13 10.65 -20.67
C SER A 190 -4.14 11.73 -21.13
N ARG A 191 -3.09 11.37 -21.88
CA ARG A 191 -2.01 12.28 -22.27
C ARG A 191 -2.10 12.66 -23.74
N PRO A 192 -1.74 13.91 -24.12
CA PRO A 192 -1.57 14.26 -25.52
C PRO A 192 -0.47 13.41 -26.18
N LYS A 193 -0.63 13.10 -27.48
CA LYS A 193 0.37 12.34 -28.26
C LYS A 193 1.77 12.94 -28.21
N LEU A 194 1.86 14.27 -28.24
CA LEU A 194 3.14 15.00 -28.14
C LEU A 194 3.88 14.73 -26.82
N LEU A 195 3.15 14.41 -25.74
CA LEU A 195 3.71 14.11 -24.43
C LEU A 195 3.84 12.60 -24.18
N GLY A 196 3.64 11.76 -25.20
CA GLY A 196 3.76 10.31 -25.09
C GLY A 196 2.44 9.57 -24.79
N GLY A 197 1.29 10.23 -24.96
CA GLY A 197 0.01 9.53 -25.00
C GLY A 197 -0.10 8.64 -26.24
N ASP A 198 -0.71 7.47 -26.05
CA ASP A 198 -0.79 6.41 -27.06
C ASP A 198 -2.02 5.53 -26.80
N THR A 199 -3.11 5.79 -27.53
CA THR A 199 -4.37 5.06 -27.33
C THR A 199 -4.26 3.57 -27.71
N GLY A 200 -3.32 3.20 -28.58
CA GLY A 200 -3.08 1.79 -28.92
C GLY A 200 -2.48 1.04 -27.73
N LYS A 201 -1.45 1.62 -27.09
CA LYS A 201 -0.89 1.07 -25.85
C LYS A 201 -1.91 1.05 -24.71
N ALA A 202 -2.72 2.09 -24.61
CA ALA A 202 -3.79 2.12 -23.62
C ALA A 202 -4.74 0.92 -23.79
N GLU A 203 -5.19 0.67 -25.01
CA GLU A 203 -6.06 -0.46 -25.35
C GLU A 203 -5.41 -1.82 -25.08
N GLU A 204 -4.11 -1.97 -25.36
CA GLU A 204 -3.36 -3.19 -25.05
C GLU A 204 -3.38 -3.52 -23.55
N HIS A 205 -3.14 -2.51 -22.70
CA HIS A 205 -3.18 -2.66 -21.25
C HIS A 205 -4.59 -2.99 -20.73
N PHE A 206 -5.63 -2.29 -21.19
CA PHE A 206 -7.02 -2.61 -20.80
C PHE A 206 -7.41 -4.04 -21.21
N LYS A 207 -7.09 -4.45 -22.45
CA LYS A 207 -7.33 -5.83 -22.92
C LYS A 207 -6.55 -6.87 -22.13
N TRP A 208 -5.37 -6.54 -21.63
CA TRP A 208 -4.62 -7.44 -20.75
C TRP A 208 -5.33 -7.58 -19.40
N ALA A 209 -5.70 -6.46 -18.76
CA ALA A 209 -6.45 -6.47 -17.50
C ALA A 209 -7.76 -7.26 -17.61
N GLN A 210 -8.55 -7.04 -18.66
CA GLN A 210 -9.81 -7.80 -18.91
C GLN A 210 -9.56 -9.31 -19.02
N ARG A 211 -8.50 -9.71 -19.74
CA ARG A 211 -8.14 -11.13 -19.90
C ARG A 211 -7.76 -11.76 -18.57
N LEU A 212 -7.00 -11.04 -17.75
CA LEU A 212 -6.52 -11.52 -16.45
C LEU A 212 -7.65 -11.64 -15.43
N THR A 213 -8.60 -10.69 -15.43
CA THR A 213 -9.75 -10.70 -14.53
C THR A 213 -10.90 -11.57 -15.03
N GLY A 214 -10.84 -12.01 -16.29
CA GLY A 214 -11.90 -12.76 -16.95
C GLY A 214 -13.19 -11.95 -17.11
N GLY A 215 -13.08 -10.63 -17.29
CA GLY A 215 -14.20 -9.71 -17.46
C GLY A 215 -15.10 -9.56 -16.23
N ARG A 216 -14.58 -9.87 -15.03
CA ARG A 216 -15.32 -9.73 -13.77
C ARG A 216 -14.96 -8.47 -12.98
N TYR A 217 -14.01 -7.69 -13.49
CA TYR A 217 -13.57 -6.46 -12.83
C TYR A 217 -14.02 -5.25 -13.65
N LEU A 218 -15.04 -4.56 -13.15
CA LEU A 218 -15.72 -3.46 -13.86
C LEU A 218 -14.76 -2.36 -14.33
N MET A 219 -13.69 -2.11 -13.57
CA MET A 219 -12.69 -1.09 -13.91
C MET A 219 -11.85 -1.42 -15.15
N SER A 220 -11.87 -2.69 -15.58
CA SER A 220 -11.19 -3.14 -16.80
C SER A 220 -12.09 -3.17 -18.02
N ASP A 221 -13.41 -3.10 -17.87
CA ASP A 221 -14.39 -3.33 -18.95
C ASP A 221 -14.53 -2.16 -19.95
#